data_AF-A0AAD3DBB3-F1
#
_entry.id   AF-A0AAD3DBB3-F1
#
_cell.length_a   1.000
_cell.length_b   1.000
_cell.length_c   1.000
_cell.angle_alpha   90.00
_cell.angle_beta   90.00
_cell.angle_gamma   90.00
#
_symmetry.space_group_name_H-M   'P 1'
#
loop_
_entity.id
_entity.type
_entity.pdbx_description
1 polymer ?
#
loop_
_entity_poly.entity_id
_entity_poly.type
_entity_poly.pdbx_seq_one_letter_code
_entity_poly.pdbx_strand_id
1 'polypeptide(L)'
;MKFLALSTLFAITSNSAAFAPSLQSAITTSHASSTQRYMSAVEDAAELLRKARELREQAEADEMHLHKKLIDKLNQQDQETDAVIEEIFPANLPKGQTGVWKVAEILEKNRYSAPCLERVVERLHQREMTARGLEHVEPSLHHSHVKFERVTDVDEDELQRIEGLIQILIDAAGQLKKKLDDKLHFIGREHEDQFKSRLEEFYEAARKKKHTKNDRNESTRMY
;
A
#
# COMPACT_ATOMS: atom_id res chain seq x y z
N MET A 1 13.08 -19.07 13.95
CA MET A 1 13.37 -17.67 14.30
C MET A 1 12.04 -16.97 14.51
N LYS A 2 11.78 -16.48 15.73
CA LYS A 2 10.50 -15.86 16.10
C LYS A 2 10.62 -14.35 15.88
N PHE A 3 9.83 -13.78 14.97
CA PHE A 3 9.76 -12.33 14.77
C PHE A 3 8.80 -11.73 15.80
N LEU A 4 9.32 -10.78 16.58
CA LEU A 4 8.59 -9.96 17.52
C LEU A 4 7.77 -8.94 16.72
N ALA A 5 6.45 -8.94 16.92
CA ALA A 5 5.56 -7.88 16.45
C ALA A 5 5.70 -6.67 17.38
N LEU A 6 6.29 -5.57 16.91
CA LEU A 6 6.16 -4.26 17.52
C LEU A 6 4.81 -3.67 17.06
N SER A 7 3.83 -3.69 17.94
CA SER A 7 2.57 -2.98 17.77
C SER A 7 2.67 -1.64 18.50
N THR A 8 2.93 -0.56 17.77
CA THR A 8 2.96 0.81 18.30
C THR A 8 1.53 1.37 18.32
N LEU A 9 0.90 1.27 19.48
CA LEU A 9 -0.32 2.00 19.83
C LEU A 9 0.01 3.50 19.95
N PHE A 10 -0.52 4.32 19.04
CA PHE A 10 -0.62 5.77 19.25
C PHE A 10 -1.84 6.05 20.14
N ALA A 11 -1.59 6.22 21.44
CA ALA A 11 -2.57 6.78 22.35
C ALA A 11 -2.56 8.31 22.20
N ILE A 12 -3.58 8.86 21.53
CA ILE A 12 -3.85 10.30 21.55
C ILE A 12 -4.53 10.60 22.89
N THR A 13 -3.74 10.98 23.89
CA THR A 13 -4.28 11.55 25.14
C THR A 13 -4.58 13.03 24.89
N SER A 14 -5.85 13.36 24.69
CA SER A 14 -6.34 14.73 24.68
C SER A 14 -6.22 15.33 26.08
N ASN A 15 -5.13 16.03 26.36
CA ASN A 15 -4.99 16.84 27.56
C ASN A 15 -5.88 18.08 27.44
N SER A 16 -7.10 17.97 27.92
CA SER A 16 -7.97 19.13 28.18
C SER A 16 -7.50 19.80 29.46
N ALA A 17 -6.49 20.67 29.36
CA ALA A 17 -6.12 21.55 30.46
C ALA A 17 -7.21 22.61 30.62
N ALA A 18 -8.15 22.36 31.52
CA ALA A 18 -9.13 23.35 31.95
C ALA A 18 -8.39 24.52 32.60
N PHE A 19 -8.28 25.63 31.87
CA PHE A 19 -7.76 26.90 32.37
C PHE A 19 -8.81 27.49 33.32
N ALA A 20 -8.71 27.17 34.61
CA ALA A 20 -9.46 27.87 35.65
C ALA A 20 -8.59 29.00 36.20
N PRO A 21 -8.89 30.29 35.95
CA PRO A 21 -8.20 31.38 36.62
C PRO A 21 -8.61 31.40 38.09
N SER A 22 -7.66 31.15 38.99
CA SER A 22 -7.88 31.33 40.42
C SER A 22 -7.94 32.84 40.72
N LEU A 23 -9.14 33.32 41.07
CA LEU A 23 -9.36 34.67 41.57
C LEU A 23 -8.85 34.77 43.02
N GLN A 24 -7.54 34.89 43.21
CA GLN A 24 -6.99 35.37 44.48
C GLN A 24 -6.87 36.89 44.41
N SER A 25 -7.91 37.55 44.91
CA SER A 25 -7.95 38.99 45.14
C SER A 25 -7.07 39.34 46.34
N ALA A 26 -5.80 39.67 46.10
CA ALA A 26 -4.97 40.35 47.08
C ALA A 26 -5.09 41.87 46.86
N ILE A 27 -6.00 42.51 47.59
CA ILE A 27 -6.11 43.96 47.66
C ILE A 27 -5.02 44.44 48.63
N THR A 28 -3.90 44.94 48.10
CA THR A 28 -3.00 45.84 48.83
C THR A 28 -2.99 47.19 48.13
N THR A 29 -3.60 48.17 48.78
CA THR A 29 -3.58 49.58 48.44
C THR A 29 -2.15 50.13 48.51
N SER A 30 -1.56 50.44 47.35
CA SER A 30 -0.47 51.40 47.22
C SER A 30 -0.81 52.40 46.10
N HIS A 31 -1.23 53.60 46.50
CA HIS A 31 -1.56 54.73 45.63
C HIS A 31 -0.30 55.50 45.21
N ALA A 32 0.63 54.81 44.56
CA ALA A 32 1.62 55.42 43.71
C ALA A 32 1.81 54.48 42.50
N SER A 33 1.74 55.05 41.28
CA SER A 33 2.01 54.35 40.00
C SER A 33 0.87 53.57 39.31
N SER A 34 -0.37 54.07 39.28
CA SER A 34 -1.42 53.48 38.41
C SER A 34 -1.12 53.64 36.91
N THR A 35 -0.53 54.77 36.50
CA THR A 35 -0.12 55.03 35.12
C THR A 35 1.01 54.09 34.67
N GLN A 36 1.93 53.78 35.58
CA GLN A 36 3.09 52.90 35.31
C GLN A 36 2.69 51.44 35.12
N ARG A 37 1.70 50.93 35.88
CA ARG A 37 1.17 49.56 35.70
C ARG A 37 0.35 49.41 34.42
N TYR A 38 -0.39 50.46 34.03
CA TYR A 38 -1.16 50.43 32.78
C TYR A 38 -0.24 50.49 31.55
N MET A 39 0.84 51.27 31.60
CA MET A 39 1.85 51.29 30.52
C MET A 39 2.56 49.95 30.38
N SER A 40 2.98 49.33 31.50
CA SER A 40 3.57 47.98 31.49
C SER A 40 2.61 46.92 30.95
N ALA A 41 1.33 46.95 31.33
CA ALA A 41 0.34 45.99 30.83
C ALA A 41 0.05 46.16 29.33
N VAL A 42 0.14 47.38 28.79
CA VAL A 42 -0.01 47.66 27.36
C VAL A 42 1.22 47.17 26.58
N GLU A 43 2.42 47.33 27.14
CA GLU A 43 3.66 46.80 26.57
C GLU A 43 3.66 45.26 26.55
N ASP A 44 3.26 44.61 27.66
CA ASP A 44 3.12 43.16 27.75
C ASP A 44 2.06 42.63 26.75
N ALA A 45 0.93 43.32 26.61
CA ALA A 45 -0.11 42.95 25.65
C ALA A 45 0.37 43.10 24.19
N ALA A 46 1.13 44.15 23.90
CA ALA A 46 1.72 44.35 22.57
C ALA A 46 2.76 43.27 22.24
N GLU A 47 3.59 42.87 23.23
CA GLU A 47 4.55 41.78 23.07
C GLU A 47 3.86 40.43 22.84
N LEU A 48 2.78 40.15 23.59
CA LEU A 48 1.97 38.95 23.40
C LEU A 48 1.34 38.89 22.01
N LEU A 49 0.82 40.01 21.49
CA LEU A 49 0.26 40.07 20.14
C LEU A 49 1.35 39.88 19.07
N ARG A 50 2.54 40.44 19.26
CA ARG A 50 3.70 40.21 18.37
C ARG A 50 4.07 38.73 18.34
N LYS A 51 4.20 38.12 19.52
CA LYS A 51 4.53 36.70 19.65
C LYS A 51 3.43 35.80 19.06
N ALA A 52 2.16 36.18 19.22
CA ALA A 52 1.05 35.44 18.63
C ALA A 52 1.06 35.50 17.09
N ARG A 53 1.44 36.64 16.51
CA ARG A 53 1.62 36.77 15.04
C ARG A 53 2.81 35.96 14.56
N GLU A 54 3.95 36.04 15.24
CA GLU A 54 5.16 35.27 14.93
C GLU A 54 4.90 33.76 14.99
N LEU A 55 4.18 33.29 16.02
CA LEU A 55 3.80 31.87 16.12
C LEU A 55 2.83 31.43 15.02
N ARG A 56 1.93 32.31 14.57
CA ARG A 56 1.05 32.02 13.43
C ARG A 56 1.82 31.91 12.13
N GLU A 57 2.69 32.87 11.86
CA GLU A 57 3.53 32.88 10.66
C GLU A 57 4.46 31.64 10.64
N GLN A 58 5.04 31.29 11.78
CA GLN A 58 5.84 30.07 11.90
C GLN A 58 5.00 28.80 11.65
N ALA A 59 3.79 28.73 12.22
CA ALA A 59 2.90 27.58 12.00
C ALA A 59 2.48 27.46 10.52
N GLU A 60 2.14 28.57 9.87
CA GLU A 60 1.82 28.60 8.43
C GLU A 60 3.02 28.16 7.58
N ALA A 61 4.23 28.63 7.90
CA ALA A 61 5.45 28.21 7.23
C ALA A 61 5.74 26.72 7.41
N ASP A 62 5.56 26.20 8.63
CA ASP A 62 5.75 24.78 8.95
C ASP A 62 4.71 23.90 8.23
N GLU A 63 3.45 24.34 8.16
CA GLU A 63 2.37 23.68 7.41
C GLU A 63 2.66 23.65 5.91
N MET A 64 3.07 24.79 5.32
CA MET A 64 3.48 24.85 3.92
C MET A 64 4.66 23.93 3.63
N HIS A 65 5.66 23.90 4.52
CA HIS A 65 6.80 23.01 4.39
C HIS A 65 6.40 21.53 4.48
N LEU A 66 5.51 21.18 5.42
CA LEU A 66 4.98 19.81 5.52
C LEU A 66 4.19 19.43 4.27
N HIS A 67 3.31 20.31 3.79
CA HIS A 67 2.51 20.09 2.58
C HIS A 67 3.41 19.86 1.36
N LYS A 68 4.43 20.71 1.16
CA LYS A 68 5.42 20.55 0.09
C LYS A 68 6.14 19.21 0.21
N LYS A 69 6.61 18.85 1.41
CA LYS A 69 7.30 17.58 1.64
C LYS A 69 6.42 16.36 1.35
N LEU A 70 5.13 16.44 1.67
CA LEU A 70 4.17 15.36 1.38
C LEU A 70 3.93 15.23 -0.13
N ILE A 71 3.79 16.35 -0.86
CA ILE A 71 3.68 16.36 -2.32
C ILE A 71 4.95 15.78 -2.96
N ASP A 72 6.12 16.22 -2.53
CA ASP A 72 7.39 15.73 -3.07
C ASP A 72 7.54 14.21 -2.86
N LYS A 73 7.13 13.71 -1.68
CA LYS A 73 7.13 12.28 -1.38
C LYS A 73 6.13 11.51 -2.24
N LEU A 74 4.94 12.05 -2.45
CA LEU A 74 3.94 11.43 -3.32
C LEU A 74 4.47 11.35 -4.76
N ASN A 75 5.01 12.46 -5.28
CA ASN A 75 5.61 12.51 -6.61
C ASN A 75 6.76 11.50 -6.75
N GLN A 76 7.58 11.34 -5.72
CA GLN A 76 8.64 10.33 -5.72
C GLN A 76 8.07 8.90 -5.78
N GLN A 77 7.04 8.60 -5.00
CA GLN A 77 6.39 7.28 -5.02
C GLN A 77 5.73 6.99 -6.37
N ASP A 78 5.12 8.01 -6.98
CA ASP A 78 4.54 7.93 -8.30
C ASP A 78 5.60 7.66 -9.37
N GLN A 79 6.73 8.36 -9.33
CA GLN A 79 7.87 8.12 -10.23
C GLN A 79 8.44 6.70 -10.09
N GLU A 80 8.59 6.21 -8.85
CA GLU A 80 9.02 4.83 -8.60
C GLU A 80 8.01 3.82 -9.18
N THR A 81 6.71 4.09 -9.05
CA THR A 81 5.65 3.23 -9.60
C THR A 81 5.62 3.29 -11.12
N ASP A 82 5.84 4.47 -11.72
CA ASP A 82 5.95 4.65 -13.16
C ASP A 82 7.17 3.88 -13.72
N ALA A 83 8.29 3.84 -13.00
CA ALA A 83 9.43 3.02 -13.38
C ALA A 83 9.10 1.50 -13.39
N VAL A 84 8.30 1.04 -12.43
CA VAL A 84 7.80 -0.35 -12.41
C VAL A 84 6.82 -0.61 -13.55
N ILE A 85 5.97 0.35 -13.89
CA ILE A 85 5.06 0.25 -15.05
C ILE A 85 5.87 0.05 -16.34
N GLU A 86 6.91 0.85 -16.56
CA GLU A 86 7.77 0.73 -17.75
C GLU A 86 8.53 -0.61 -17.80
N GLU A 87 8.87 -1.18 -16.63
CA GLU A 87 9.48 -2.51 -16.55
C GLU A 87 8.49 -3.63 -16.91
N ILE A 88 7.25 -3.53 -16.43
CA ILE A 88 6.19 -4.53 -16.69
C ILE A 88 5.67 -4.42 -18.14
N PHE A 89 5.55 -3.19 -18.65
CA PHE A 89 4.97 -2.87 -19.96
C PHE A 89 5.97 -2.12 -20.84
N PRO A 90 7.01 -2.80 -21.36
CA PRO A 90 7.96 -2.16 -22.26
C PRO A 90 7.25 -1.63 -23.51
N ALA A 91 7.62 -0.43 -23.98
CA ALA A 91 6.98 0.28 -25.09
C ALA A 91 6.79 -0.54 -26.39
N ASN A 92 7.56 -1.61 -26.58
CA ASN A 92 7.47 -2.52 -27.72
C ASN A 92 6.59 -3.76 -27.45
N LEU A 93 5.62 -3.66 -26.53
CA LEU A 93 4.78 -4.80 -26.19
C LEU A 93 3.86 -5.15 -27.38
N PRO A 94 3.93 -6.37 -27.92
CA PRO A 94 3.02 -6.79 -28.97
C PRO A 94 1.59 -6.85 -28.41
N LYS A 95 0.66 -6.15 -29.05
CA LYS A 95 -0.76 -6.15 -28.65
C LYS A 95 -1.34 -7.57 -28.80
N GLY A 96 -2.21 -7.98 -27.87
CA GLY A 96 -2.89 -9.28 -27.88
C GLY A 96 -2.24 -10.35 -26.98
N GLN A 97 -2.49 -11.63 -27.26
CA GLN A 97 -2.09 -12.75 -26.39
C GLN A 97 -0.57 -12.84 -26.17
N THR A 98 0.23 -12.44 -27.15
CA THR A 98 1.70 -12.42 -27.04
C THR A 98 2.18 -11.40 -26.00
N GLY A 99 1.46 -10.28 -25.84
CA GLY A 99 1.75 -9.30 -24.80
C GLY A 99 1.46 -9.84 -23.41
N VAL A 100 0.31 -10.51 -23.24
CA VAL A 100 -0.09 -11.13 -21.96
C VAL A 100 0.94 -12.16 -21.49
N TRP A 101 1.44 -13.01 -22.38
CA TRP A 101 2.45 -14.03 -22.02
C TRP A 101 3.77 -13.41 -21.56
N LYS A 102 4.24 -12.35 -22.25
CA LYS A 102 5.46 -11.63 -21.87
C LYS A 102 5.31 -10.95 -20.51
N VAL A 103 4.18 -10.30 -20.26
CA VAL A 103 3.88 -9.69 -18.95
C VAL A 103 3.87 -10.78 -17.87
N ALA A 104 3.25 -11.93 -18.12
CA ALA A 104 3.23 -13.05 -17.18
C ALA A 104 4.65 -13.59 -16.87
N GLU A 105 5.54 -13.65 -17.86
CA GLU A 105 6.94 -14.02 -17.68
C GLU A 105 7.71 -13.00 -16.83
N ILE A 106 7.51 -11.70 -17.08
CA ILE A 106 8.10 -10.62 -16.28
C ILE A 106 7.63 -10.69 -14.83
N LEU A 107 6.32 -10.89 -14.61
CA LEU A 107 5.74 -11.07 -13.28
C LEU A 107 6.32 -12.31 -12.55
N GLU A 108 6.50 -13.43 -13.26
CA GLU A 108 7.10 -14.65 -12.70
C GLU A 108 8.56 -14.43 -12.30
N LYS A 109 9.32 -13.68 -13.11
CA LYS A 109 10.74 -13.39 -12.89
C LYS A 109 10.96 -12.43 -11.72
N ASN A 110 10.23 -11.32 -11.69
CA ASN A 110 10.45 -10.23 -10.73
C ASN A 110 9.71 -10.44 -9.41
N ARG A 111 8.73 -11.36 -9.37
CA ARG A 111 7.98 -11.75 -8.16
C ARG A 111 7.46 -10.54 -7.37
N TYR A 112 6.82 -9.61 -8.06
CA TYR A 112 6.24 -8.43 -7.44
C TYR A 112 5.26 -8.83 -6.33
N SER A 113 5.29 -8.08 -5.23
CA SER A 113 4.35 -8.24 -4.13
C SER A 113 2.96 -7.72 -4.52
N ALA A 114 1.90 -8.27 -3.92
CA ALA A 114 0.53 -7.80 -4.16
C ALA A 114 0.37 -6.27 -3.92
N PRO A 115 0.90 -5.68 -2.84
CA PRO A 115 0.82 -4.23 -2.62
C PRO A 115 1.62 -3.40 -3.64
N CYS A 116 2.58 -4.00 -4.36
CA CYS A 116 3.26 -3.33 -5.46
C CYS A 116 2.35 -3.29 -6.71
N LEU A 117 1.73 -4.43 -7.04
CA LEU A 117 0.81 -4.53 -8.18
C LEU A 117 -0.47 -3.70 -7.98
N GLU A 118 -0.99 -3.63 -6.77
CA GLU A 118 -2.12 -2.74 -6.43
C GLU A 118 -1.79 -1.28 -6.73
N ARG A 119 -0.62 -0.79 -6.27
CA ARG A 119 -0.14 0.56 -6.57
C ARG A 119 0.04 0.81 -8.07
N VAL A 120 0.55 -0.18 -8.80
CA VAL A 120 0.67 -0.10 -10.27
C VAL A 120 -0.70 0.04 -10.93
N VAL A 121 -1.71 -0.72 -10.50
CA VAL A 121 -3.07 -0.62 -11.04
C VAL A 121 -3.70 0.73 -10.70
N GLU A 122 -3.58 1.19 -9.46
CA GLU A 122 -4.07 2.51 -9.04
C GLU A 122 -3.41 3.62 -9.86
N ARG A 123 -2.09 3.54 -10.09
CA ARG A 123 -1.34 4.51 -10.89
C ARG A 123 -1.74 4.49 -12.37
N LEU A 124 -1.90 3.31 -12.97
CA LEU A 124 -2.39 3.18 -14.35
C LEU A 124 -3.80 3.77 -14.50
N HIS A 125 -4.68 3.51 -13.53
CA HIS A 125 -6.02 4.07 -13.54
C HIS A 125 -6.00 5.59 -13.38
N GLN A 126 -5.17 6.13 -12.48
CA GLN A 126 -5.01 7.58 -12.33
C GLN A 126 -4.53 8.23 -13.63
N ARG A 127 -3.50 7.66 -14.28
CA ARG A 127 -3.01 8.16 -15.57
C ARG A 127 -4.07 8.08 -16.67
N GLU A 128 -4.86 7.01 -16.71
CA GLU A 128 -6.01 6.89 -17.64
C GLU A 128 -7.05 7.99 -17.37
N MET A 129 -7.36 8.28 -16.11
CA MET A 129 -8.31 9.32 -15.72
C MET A 129 -7.80 10.72 -16.05
N THR A 130 -6.52 10.99 -15.81
CA THR A 130 -5.84 12.25 -16.18
C THR A 130 -5.80 12.41 -17.70
N ALA A 131 -5.42 11.37 -18.46
CA ALA A 131 -5.39 11.41 -19.92
C ALA A 131 -6.77 11.62 -20.54
N ARG A 132 -7.83 11.10 -19.91
CA ARG A 132 -9.22 11.36 -20.33
C ARG A 132 -9.74 12.77 -19.96
N GLY A 133 -8.96 13.56 -19.22
CA GLY A 133 -9.38 14.86 -18.70
C GLY A 133 -10.53 14.76 -17.68
N LEU A 134 -10.62 13.65 -16.95
CA LEU A 134 -11.66 13.41 -15.93
C LEU A 134 -11.23 13.81 -14.52
N GLU A 135 -9.98 14.22 -14.35
CA GLU A 135 -9.40 14.54 -13.04
C GLU A 135 -10.02 15.80 -12.41
N HIS A 136 -10.36 16.80 -13.23
CA HIS A 136 -10.87 18.07 -12.73
C HIS A 136 -12.06 18.57 -13.55
N VAL A 137 -13.20 18.71 -12.87
CA VAL A 137 -14.43 19.23 -13.43
C VAL A 137 -14.82 20.45 -12.63
N GLU A 138 -14.73 21.63 -13.24
CA GLU A 138 -15.10 22.87 -12.58
C GLU A 138 -16.58 23.18 -12.79
N PRO A 139 -17.31 23.52 -11.73
CA PRO A 139 -18.64 24.07 -11.87
C PRO A 139 -18.52 25.50 -12.45
N SER A 140 -18.85 25.66 -13.72
CA SER A 140 -19.00 26.98 -14.35
C SER A 140 -20.45 27.48 -14.17
N LEU A 141 -20.59 28.68 -13.61
CA LEU A 141 -21.91 29.31 -13.43
C LEU A 141 -22.27 30.06 -14.71
N HIS A 142 -23.10 29.46 -15.56
CA HIS A 142 -23.60 30.11 -16.76
C HIS A 142 -25.02 30.66 -16.51
N HIS A 143 -25.09 31.98 -16.30
CA HIS A 143 -26.31 32.82 -16.20
C HIS A 143 -27.27 32.49 -15.03
N SER A 144 -27.73 31.24 -14.89
CA SER A 144 -28.53 30.74 -13.75
C SER A 144 -28.41 29.22 -13.54
N HIS A 145 -27.55 28.53 -14.31
CA HIS A 145 -27.35 27.10 -14.24
C HIS A 145 -25.86 26.78 -14.04
N VAL A 146 -25.58 25.81 -13.18
CA VAL A 146 -24.23 25.24 -13.03
C VAL A 146 -24.03 24.24 -14.16
N LYS A 147 -23.09 24.53 -15.05
CA LYS A 147 -22.59 23.55 -16.03
C LYS A 147 -21.24 23.05 -15.53
N PHE A 148 -21.01 21.77 -15.71
CA PHE A 148 -19.74 21.14 -15.38
C PHE A 148 -18.92 21.06 -16.65
N GLU A 149 -17.91 21.93 -16.77
CA GLU A 149 -16.99 21.93 -17.90
C GLU A 149 -15.70 21.20 -17.49
N ARG A 150 -15.18 20.38 -18.41
CA ARG A 150 -13.90 19.70 -18.21
C ARG A 150 -12.80 20.73 -18.42
N VAL A 151 -11.87 20.80 -17.48
CA VAL A 151 -10.80 21.82 -17.48
C VAL A 151 -9.62 21.39 -18.36
N THR A 152 -9.50 20.10 -18.66
CA THR A 152 -8.33 19.55 -19.36
C THR A 152 -8.72 18.85 -20.65
N ASP A 153 -7.97 19.13 -21.72
CA ASP A 153 -8.07 18.42 -23.00
C ASP A 153 -7.64 16.95 -22.85
N VAL A 154 -8.15 16.10 -23.75
CA VAL A 154 -7.82 14.67 -23.77
C VAL A 154 -6.43 14.46 -24.35
N ASP A 155 -5.56 13.78 -23.63
CA ASP A 155 -4.26 13.30 -24.13
C ASP A 155 -4.46 11.95 -24.83
N GLU A 156 -4.70 12.00 -26.14
CA GLU A 156 -4.97 10.81 -26.96
C GLU A 156 -3.75 9.87 -27.04
N ASP A 157 -2.54 10.43 -27.04
CA ASP A 157 -1.29 9.66 -27.12
C ASP A 157 -1.09 8.84 -25.85
N GLU A 158 -1.26 9.47 -24.69
CA GLU A 158 -1.16 8.77 -23.40
C GLU A 158 -2.29 7.77 -23.20
N LEU A 159 -3.51 8.13 -23.59
CA LEU A 159 -4.64 7.21 -23.52
C LEU A 159 -4.39 5.95 -24.35
N GLN A 160 -3.89 6.09 -25.58
CA GLN A 160 -3.59 4.94 -26.44
C GLN A 160 -2.48 4.04 -25.87
N ARG A 161 -1.54 4.60 -25.10
CA ARG A 161 -0.48 3.84 -24.42
C ARG A 161 -1.01 3.02 -23.25
N ILE A 162 -1.92 3.58 -22.47
CA ILE A 162 -2.38 3.00 -21.20
C ILE A 162 -3.62 2.13 -21.35
N GLU A 163 -4.45 2.43 -22.35
CA GLU A 163 -5.71 1.74 -22.56
C GLU A 163 -5.48 0.23 -22.74
N GLY A 164 -6.15 -0.55 -21.89
CA GLY A 164 -6.06 -2.01 -21.90
C GLY A 164 -4.86 -2.61 -21.16
N LEU A 165 -3.89 -1.83 -20.67
CA LEU A 165 -2.77 -2.36 -19.87
C LEU A 165 -3.26 -3.05 -18.58
N ILE A 166 -4.29 -2.48 -17.93
CA ILE A 166 -4.90 -3.09 -16.74
C ILE A 166 -5.50 -4.47 -17.09
N GLN A 167 -6.19 -4.60 -18.22
CA GLN A 167 -6.76 -5.89 -18.64
C GLN A 167 -5.65 -6.90 -18.96
N ILE A 168 -4.58 -6.47 -19.64
CA ILE A 168 -3.41 -7.31 -19.92
C ILE A 168 -2.79 -7.81 -18.60
N LEU A 169 -2.71 -6.95 -17.58
CA LEU A 169 -2.18 -7.33 -16.26
C LEU A 169 -3.04 -8.40 -15.57
N ILE A 170 -4.37 -8.22 -15.61
CA ILE A 170 -5.34 -9.17 -15.05
C ILE A 170 -5.22 -10.52 -15.74
N ASP A 171 -5.17 -10.53 -17.07
CA ASP A 171 -5.06 -11.76 -17.86
C ASP A 171 -3.71 -12.45 -17.60
N ALA A 172 -2.62 -11.69 -17.47
CA ALA A 172 -1.29 -12.21 -17.20
C ALA A 172 -1.19 -12.84 -15.79
N ALA A 173 -1.75 -12.16 -14.79
CA ALA A 173 -1.86 -12.69 -13.43
C ALA A 173 -2.70 -13.98 -13.40
N GLY A 174 -3.78 -14.05 -14.18
CA GLY A 174 -4.60 -15.24 -14.35
C GLY A 174 -3.82 -16.42 -14.95
N GLN A 175 -3.00 -16.17 -15.99
CA GLN A 175 -2.12 -17.19 -16.56
C GLN A 175 -1.08 -17.69 -15.56
N LEU A 176 -0.49 -16.79 -14.78
CA LEU A 176 0.49 -17.14 -13.75
C LEU A 176 -0.13 -18.02 -12.66
N LYS A 177 -1.33 -17.67 -12.20
CA LYS A 177 -2.09 -18.48 -11.24
C LYS A 177 -2.35 -19.88 -11.78
N LYS A 178 -2.84 -20.00 -13.01
CA LYS A 178 -3.09 -21.29 -13.66
C LYS A 178 -1.81 -22.15 -13.72
N LYS A 179 -0.69 -21.57 -14.14
CA LYS A 179 0.61 -22.26 -14.15
C LYS A 179 1.02 -22.75 -12.76
N LEU A 180 0.76 -21.97 -11.71
CA LEU A 180 1.09 -22.34 -10.34
C LEU A 180 0.20 -23.49 -9.84
N ASP A 181 -1.10 -23.42 -10.12
CA ASP A 181 -2.06 -24.47 -9.78
C ASP A 181 -1.71 -25.78 -10.50
N ASP A 182 -1.33 -25.72 -11.79
CA ASP A 182 -0.89 -26.89 -12.57
C ASP A 182 0.39 -27.51 -11.97
N LYS A 183 1.37 -26.69 -11.57
CA LYS A 183 2.60 -27.14 -10.89
C LYS A 183 2.28 -27.80 -9.54
N LEU A 184 1.38 -27.20 -8.74
CA LEU A 184 0.95 -27.75 -7.45
C LEU A 184 0.23 -29.10 -7.62
N HIS A 185 -0.66 -29.21 -8.61
CA HIS A 185 -1.35 -30.45 -8.92
C HIS A 185 -0.38 -31.55 -9.40
N PHE A 186 0.63 -31.18 -10.18
CA PHE A 186 1.67 -32.12 -10.61
C PHE A 186 2.46 -32.68 -9.41
N ILE A 187 2.94 -31.80 -8.53
CA ILE A 187 3.65 -32.17 -7.30
C ILE A 187 2.78 -33.06 -6.41
N GLY A 188 1.50 -32.72 -6.25
CA GLY A 188 0.54 -33.51 -5.48
C GLY A 188 0.41 -34.95 -5.99
N ARG A 189 0.34 -35.15 -7.31
CA ARG A 189 0.30 -36.48 -7.92
C ARG A 189 1.58 -37.27 -7.69
N GLU A 190 2.75 -36.66 -7.87
CA GLU A 190 4.03 -37.35 -7.62
C GLU A 190 4.16 -37.80 -6.16
N HIS A 191 3.75 -36.97 -5.20
CA HIS A 191 3.74 -37.37 -3.80
C HIS A 191 2.76 -38.51 -3.51
N GLU A 192 1.59 -38.49 -4.13
CA GLU A 192 0.60 -39.55 -3.99
C GLU A 192 1.10 -40.89 -4.56
N ASP A 193 1.74 -40.86 -5.74
CA ASP A 193 2.30 -42.05 -6.38
C ASP A 193 3.50 -42.62 -5.62
N GLN A 194 4.39 -41.75 -5.12
CA GLN A 194 5.47 -42.16 -4.22
C GLN A 194 4.93 -42.80 -2.94
N PHE A 195 3.84 -42.24 -2.38
CA PHE A 195 3.20 -42.80 -1.20
C PHE A 195 2.59 -44.18 -1.49
N LYS A 196 1.86 -44.33 -2.61
CA LYS A 196 1.27 -45.61 -3.04
C LYS A 196 2.35 -46.68 -3.25
N SER A 197 3.44 -46.35 -3.95
CA SER A 197 4.56 -47.27 -4.18
C SER A 197 5.17 -47.76 -2.87
N ARG A 198 5.42 -46.85 -1.92
CA ARG A 198 5.94 -47.22 -0.58
C ARG A 198 4.95 -48.09 0.19
N LEU A 199 3.65 -47.82 0.08
CA LEU A 199 2.62 -48.61 0.73
C LEU A 199 2.59 -50.05 0.18
N GLU A 200 2.67 -50.16 -1.15
CA GLU A 200 2.69 -51.44 -1.85
C GLU A 200 3.95 -52.25 -1.51
N GLU A 201 5.12 -51.62 -1.51
CA GLU A 201 6.38 -52.21 -1.03
C GLU A 201 6.27 -52.73 0.41
N PHE A 202 5.65 -51.95 1.30
CA PHE A 202 5.44 -52.34 2.69
C PHE A 202 4.56 -53.60 2.80
N TYR A 203 3.45 -53.64 2.05
CA TYR A 203 2.57 -54.81 2.03
C TYR A 203 3.21 -56.03 1.38
N GLU A 204 3.99 -55.86 0.31
CA GLU A 204 4.76 -56.95 -0.29
C GLU A 204 5.79 -57.53 0.69
N ALA A 205 6.53 -56.67 1.39
CA ALA A 205 7.49 -57.10 2.40
C ALA A 205 6.80 -57.88 3.54
N ALA A 206 5.62 -57.42 3.98
CA ALA A 206 4.81 -58.12 4.98
C ALA A 206 4.32 -59.49 4.50
N ARG A 207 3.92 -59.62 3.21
CA ARG A 207 3.54 -60.90 2.60
C ARG A 207 4.72 -61.87 2.55
N LYS A 208 5.90 -61.41 2.11
CA LYS A 208 7.14 -62.21 2.06
C LYS A 208 7.56 -62.71 3.45
N LYS A 209 7.39 -61.91 4.50
CA LYS A 209 7.67 -62.29 5.90
C LYS A 209 6.73 -63.37 6.46
N LYS A 210 5.49 -63.46 5.98
CA LYS A 210 4.56 -64.54 6.37
C LYS A 210 4.94 -65.87 5.71
N HIS A 211 5.25 -65.87 4.42
CA HIS A 211 5.67 -67.09 3.70
C HIS A 211 6.94 -67.71 4.30
N THR A 212 7.96 -66.88 4.57
CA THR A 212 9.22 -67.35 5.18
C THR A 212 9.08 -67.91 6.60
N LYS A 213 8.01 -67.57 7.34
CA LYS A 213 7.71 -68.18 8.66
C LYS A 213 7.08 -69.57 8.53
N ASN A 214 6.32 -69.83 7.47
CA ASN A 214 5.76 -71.16 7.23
C ASN A 214 6.85 -72.16 6.81
N ASP A 215 7.77 -71.77 5.92
CA ASP A 215 8.85 -72.64 5.45
C ASP A 215 9.84 -73.01 6.57
N ARG A 216 10.12 -72.09 7.50
CA ARG A 216 10.94 -72.39 8.68
C ARG A 216 10.28 -73.38 9.64
N ASN A 217 8.96 -73.34 9.80
CA ASN A 217 8.24 -74.27 10.67
C ASN A 217 8.14 -75.68 10.10
N GLU A 218 8.10 -75.85 8.78
CA GLU A 218 8.17 -77.18 8.14
C GLU A 218 9.57 -77.79 8.24
N SER A 219 10.62 -76.99 8.06
CA SER A 219 11.99 -77.49 8.16
C SER A 219 12.41 -77.86 9.60
N THR A 220 11.78 -77.32 10.63
CA THR A 220 12.02 -77.68 12.05
C THR A 220 11.22 -78.90 12.51
N ARG A 221 10.23 -79.36 11.74
CA ARG A 221 9.40 -80.53 12.09
C ARG A 221 9.93 -81.87 11.57
N MET A 222 11.04 -81.84 10.82
CA MET A 222 11.69 -83.00 10.21
C MET A 222 12.93 -83.51 11.00
N TYR A 223 13.11 -83.04 12.24
CA TYR A 223 14.10 -83.56 13.17
C TYR A 223 13.46 -83.87 14.52
#